data_AF-B4M3K5-F1
#
_entry.id   AF-B4M3K5-F1
#
_cell.length_a   1.000
_cell.length_b   1.000
_cell.length_c   1.000
_cell.angle_alpha   90.00
_cell.angle_beta   90.00
_cell.angle_gamma   90.00
#
_symmetry.space_group_name_H-M   'P 1'
#
loop_
_entity.id
_entity.type
_entity.pdbx_description
1 polymer ?
#
loop_
_entity_poly.entity_id
_entity_poly.type
_entity_poly.pdbx_seq_one_letter_code
_entity_poly.pdbx_strand_id
1 'polypeptide(L)'
;MSQNPLTELTHQLIDYFAIYPENEDARRMQRYGELIRYHNENLIEFGDLSIAASYINWHCFSQKQGLQLRMQSEQMLPDDESREDLLEQSKKWIFPLQNVTKLRKERYALRFYRPPIIAHVLNSILKHGENYGQHKKLEKSASLMPTLCLTLHEQFLDPEVGNTKELHKFRARQLYLIVCRLLAYANWRLVEPQDQTPETLLVSVECNNQPRRFSTDQMDKKSVRMVCGPVLEPTKKTATMLTSGSYMALRSNDMLLIAMHRHGVRDCAKGTDFESLMQRLGHAAVIVDLFEVRHGSGATVVRNGLGSSKGANYILYNSARLETLLRTFAAQVDAGVYEPLPPLEKIDLSVLEDELDWQLIYGYLLTFPELVESTLVQLDQGLCAVHLLVRYIVDLASLFSRYYRNKQILVQQRSNLMPVLYARIYLVKAVREVLNAALALLGIQPVDYM
;
A
#
# COMPACT_ATOMS: atom_id res chain seq x y z
N MET A 1 -13.53 -15.57 -6.09
CA MET A 1 -12.49 -15.02 -6.99
C MET A 1 -11.94 -13.75 -6.36
N SER A 2 -10.62 -13.63 -6.29
CA SER A 2 -9.95 -12.45 -5.69
C SER A 2 -10.19 -11.22 -6.57
N GLN A 3 -10.48 -10.05 -5.98
CA GLN A 3 -10.54 -8.77 -6.71
C GLN A 3 -9.15 -8.22 -7.05
N ASN A 4 -8.09 -8.92 -6.64
CA ASN A 4 -6.71 -8.53 -6.80
C ASN A 4 -6.10 -9.16 -8.07
N PRO A 5 -5.66 -8.34 -9.05
CA PRO A 5 -5.15 -8.84 -10.33
C PRO A 5 -3.85 -9.64 -10.20
N LEU A 6 -3.05 -9.39 -9.16
CA LEU A 6 -1.81 -10.15 -8.96
C LEU A 6 -2.06 -11.54 -8.36
N THR A 7 -3.14 -11.70 -7.59
CA THR A 7 -3.58 -13.02 -7.14
C THR A 7 -4.11 -13.83 -8.30
N GLU A 8 -4.88 -13.21 -9.22
CA GLU A 8 -5.33 -13.85 -10.45
C GLU A 8 -4.15 -14.29 -11.32
N LEU A 9 -3.15 -13.43 -11.53
CA LEU A 9 -1.92 -13.80 -12.23
C LEU A 9 -1.19 -14.97 -11.53
N THR A 10 -1.14 -14.96 -10.19
CA THR A 10 -0.51 -16.04 -9.42
C THR A 10 -1.23 -17.37 -9.65
N HIS A 11 -2.57 -17.36 -9.70
CA HIS A 11 -3.37 -18.54 -10.02
C HIS A 11 -3.11 -19.02 -11.46
N GLN A 12 -3.13 -18.12 -12.44
CA GLN A 12 -2.85 -18.44 -13.86
C GLN A 12 -1.45 -19.07 -14.04
N LEU A 13 -0.45 -18.58 -13.32
CA LEU A 13 0.89 -19.17 -13.27
C LEU A 13 0.89 -20.57 -12.65
N ILE A 14 0.18 -20.78 -11.54
CA ILE A 14 0.10 -22.10 -10.89
C ILE A 14 -0.67 -23.08 -11.76
N ASP A 15 -1.79 -22.67 -12.37
CA ASP A 15 -2.61 -23.46 -13.28
C ASP A 15 -1.84 -23.96 -14.51
N TYR A 16 -0.87 -23.16 -14.97
CA TYR A 16 0.02 -23.56 -16.06
C TYR A 16 0.93 -24.72 -15.67
N PHE A 17 1.40 -24.78 -14.42
CA PHE A 17 2.34 -25.81 -13.96
C PHE A 17 1.68 -26.99 -13.22
N ALA A 18 0.47 -26.80 -12.70
CA ALA A 18 -0.22 -27.76 -11.84
C ALA A 18 -1.72 -27.87 -12.17
N ILE A 19 -2.34 -28.96 -11.69
CA ILE A 19 -3.76 -29.28 -11.84
C ILE A 19 -4.39 -29.36 -10.44
N TYR A 20 -5.56 -28.75 -10.30
CA TYR A 20 -6.41 -28.89 -9.12
C TYR A 20 -7.17 -30.23 -9.17
N PRO A 21 -7.23 -30.99 -8.06
CA PRO A 21 -8.12 -32.15 -7.97
C PRO A 21 -9.58 -31.72 -8.18
N GLU A 22 -10.38 -32.56 -8.85
CA GLU A 22 -11.75 -32.24 -9.32
C GLU A 22 -12.79 -31.87 -8.22
N ASN A 23 -12.41 -31.74 -6.94
CA ASN A 23 -13.34 -31.53 -5.82
C ASN A 23 -12.85 -30.58 -4.71
N GLU A 24 -11.72 -29.87 -4.87
CA GLU A 24 -11.34 -28.83 -3.90
C GLU A 24 -11.55 -27.44 -4.50
N ASP A 25 -12.43 -26.65 -3.86
CA ASP A 25 -12.49 -25.21 -4.07
C ASP A 25 -11.07 -24.66 -3.92
N ALA A 26 -10.59 -23.94 -4.93
CA ALA A 26 -9.28 -23.31 -4.94
C ALA A 26 -9.09 -22.48 -3.66
N ARG A 27 -8.48 -23.09 -2.64
CA ARG A 27 -8.19 -22.42 -1.37
C ARG A 27 -7.40 -21.17 -1.72
N ARG A 28 -7.68 -20.05 -1.03
CA ARG A 28 -6.96 -18.78 -1.21
C ARG A 28 -5.46 -19.04 -1.10
N MET A 29 -4.78 -19.21 -2.22
CA MET A 29 -3.36 -19.48 -2.23
C MET A 29 -2.66 -18.17 -1.93
N GLN A 30 -2.00 -18.16 -0.78
CA GLN A 30 -1.11 -17.07 -0.45
C GLN A 30 0.15 -17.22 -1.32
N ARG A 31 0.69 -16.10 -1.78
CA ARG A 31 1.93 -16.06 -2.57
C ARG A 31 3.01 -16.91 -1.91
N TYR A 32 3.54 -17.85 -2.67
CA TYR A 32 4.66 -18.68 -2.22
C TYR A 32 5.95 -18.12 -2.80
N GLY A 33 6.57 -17.20 -2.05
CA GLY A 33 7.75 -16.43 -2.46
C GLY A 33 8.97 -17.27 -2.85
N GLU A 34 9.00 -18.56 -2.50
CA GLU A 34 10.05 -19.46 -2.97
C GLU A 34 9.82 -19.89 -4.42
N LEU A 35 8.56 -20.07 -4.83
CA LEU A 35 8.22 -20.40 -6.22
C LEU A 35 8.16 -19.15 -7.08
N ILE A 36 7.33 -18.18 -6.72
CA ILE A 36 7.06 -17.00 -7.55
C ILE A 36 7.51 -15.75 -6.79
N ARG A 37 8.42 -14.98 -7.37
CA ARG A 37 8.93 -13.72 -6.80
C ARG A 37 8.60 -12.57 -7.74
N TYR A 38 7.85 -11.61 -7.24
CA TYR A 38 7.57 -10.34 -7.91
C TYR A 38 8.69 -9.36 -7.54
N HIS A 39 9.27 -8.70 -8.52
CA HIS A 39 10.41 -7.78 -8.32
C HIS A 39 9.95 -6.35 -8.52
N ASN A 40 10.36 -5.45 -7.62
CA ASN A 40 10.04 -4.01 -7.73
C ASN A 40 11.29 -3.15 -8.02
N GLU A 41 12.46 -3.77 -8.11
CA GLU A 41 13.76 -3.14 -8.34
C GLU A 41 14.63 -4.05 -9.21
N ASN A 42 15.64 -3.48 -9.87
CA ASN A 42 16.58 -4.22 -10.73
C ASN A 42 15.89 -5.10 -11.78
N LEU A 43 14.79 -4.61 -12.36
CA LEU A 43 13.94 -5.35 -13.31
C LEU A 43 14.70 -5.74 -14.59
N ILE A 44 15.72 -4.97 -14.96
CA ILE A 44 16.64 -5.30 -16.04
C ILE A 44 17.39 -6.61 -15.76
N GLU A 45 17.76 -6.88 -14.51
CA GLU A 45 18.53 -8.07 -14.13
C GLU A 45 17.62 -9.27 -13.85
N PHE A 46 16.51 -9.05 -13.14
CA PHE A 46 15.69 -10.15 -12.60
C PHE A 46 14.36 -10.38 -13.33
N GLY A 47 14.03 -9.55 -14.31
CA GLY A 47 12.69 -9.50 -14.92
C GLY A 47 11.67 -8.83 -13.99
N ASP A 48 10.41 -8.80 -14.43
CA ASP A 48 9.31 -8.24 -13.64
C ASP A 48 8.87 -9.23 -12.55
N LEU A 49 8.93 -10.52 -12.84
CA LEU A 49 8.85 -11.60 -11.87
C LEU A 49 9.85 -12.70 -12.20
N SER A 50 10.06 -13.62 -11.27
CA SER A 50 10.81 -14.84 -11.50
C SER A 50 10.13 -16.05 -10.92
N ILE A 51 10.30 -17.21 -11.56
CA ILE A 51 9.84 -18.50 -11.08
C ILE A 51 11.00 -19.46 -10.77
N ALA A 52 10.81 -20.35 -9.82
CA ALA A 52 11.76 -21.42 -9.54
C ALA A 52 11.87 -22.36 -10.76
N ALA A 53 13.09 -22.70 -11.15
CA ALA A 53 13.35 -23.61 -12.26
C ALA A 53 13.29 -25.08 -11.83
N SER A 54 13.65 -25.38 -10.58
CA SER A 54 13.73 -26.75 -10.06
C SER A 54 12.36 -27.37 -9.80
N TYR A 55 12.14 -28.57 -10.35
CA TYR A 55 10.97 -29.39 -10.10
C TYR A 55 10.73 -29.66 -8.61
N ILE A 56 11.80 -29.86 -7.83
CA ILE A 56 11.71 -30.21 -6.40
C ILE A 56 10.92 -29.14 -5.62
N ASN A 57 11.15 -27.87 -5.93
CA ASN A 57 10.47 -26.75 -5.27
C ASN A 57 8.97 -26.77 -5.59
N TRP A 58 8.63 -27.00 -6.86
CA TRP A 58 7.25 -27.08 -7.34
C TRP A 58 6.53 -28.31 -6.79
N HIS A 59 7.24 -29.43 -6.68
CA HIS A 59 6.69 -30.67 -6.14
C HIS A 59 6.40 -30.55 -4.65
N CYS A 60 7.33 -29.99 -3.86
CA CYS A 60 7.11 -29.75 -2.43
C CYS A 60 5.91 -28.81 -2.18
N PHE A 61 5.77 -27.75 -2.99
CA PHE A 61 4.61 -26.88 -2.92
C PHE A 61 3.32 -27.61 -3.29
N SER A 62 3.33 -28.34 -4.41
CA SER A 62 2.16 -29.05 -4.92
C SER A 62 1.67 -30.11 -3.92
N GLN A 63 2.57 -30.89 -3.33
CA GLN A 63 2.23 -31.85 -2.28
C GLN A 63 1.58 -31.18 -1.06
N LYS A 64 2.09 -30.04 -0.60
CA LYS A 64 1.51 -29.30 0.54
C LYS A 64 0.12 -28.74 0.24
N GLN A 65 -0.14 -28.41 -1.02
CA GLN A 65 -1.40 -27.83 -1.48
C GLN A 65 -2.36 -28.85 -2.10
N GLY A 66 -2.00 -30.14 -2.12
CA GLY A 66 -2.81 -31.19 -2.74
C GLY A 66 -2.89 -31.11 -4.28
N LEU A 67 -1.98 -30.39 -4.94
CA LEU A 67 -1.95 -30.22 -6.39
C LEU A 67 -1.14 -31.33 -7.08
N GLN A 68 -1.46 -31.60 -8.34
CA GLN A 68 -0.67 -32.48 -9.21
C GLN A 68 0.11 -31.65 -10.24
N LEU A 69 1.42 -31.86 -10.35
CA LEU A 69 2.22 -31.18 -11.36
C LEU A 69 1.95 -31.75 -12.77
N ARG A 70 1.86 -30.85 -13.76
CA ARG A 70 1.69 -31.22 -15.17
C ARG A 70 2.96 -31.79 -15.78
N MET A 71 4.12 -31.31 -15.30
CA MET A 71 5.43 -31.65 -15.84
C MET A 71 6.15 -32.63 -14.93
N GLN A 72 6.92 -33.56 -15.51
CA GLN A 72 7.74 -34.54 -14.78
C GLN A 72 9.25 -34.37 -15.02
N SER A 73 9.64 -33.30 -15.70
CA SER A 73 11.04 -32.96 -15.97
C SER A 73 11.73 -32.35 -14.75
N GLU A 74 13.06 -32.51 -14.63
CA GLU A 74 13.84 -31.91 -13.54
C GLU A 74 13.76 -30.37 -13.50
N GLN A 75 13.60 -29.75 -14.67
CA GLN A 75 13.40 -28.31 -14.83
C GLN A 75 12.01 -28.02 -15.36
N MET A 76 11.41 -26.91 -14.92
CA MET A 76 10.06 -26.51 -15.33
C MET A 76 9.95 -25.94 -16.75
N LEU A 77 11.02 -25.34 -17.29
CA LEU A 77 11.06 -24.79 -18.67
C LEU A 77 12.38 -25.18 -19.37
N PRO A 78 12.61 -26.47 -19.60
CA PRO A 78 13.92 -27.00 -19.97
C PRO A 78 14.40 -26.52 -21.34
N ASP A 79 13.51 -26.53 -22.33
CA ASP A 79 13.75 -26.19 -23.73
C ASP A 79 13.12 -24.85 -24.12
N ASP A 80 13.33 -24.43 -25.36
CA ASP A 80 12.73 -23.20 -25.90
C ASP A 80 11.24 -23.41 -26.25
N GLU A 81 10.82 -24.63 -26.60
CA GLU A 81 9.42 -24.96 -26.92
C GLU A 81 8.49 -24.75 -25.70
N SER A 82 8.89 -25.20 -24.51
CA SER A 82 8.15 -24.96 -23.26
C SER A 82 8.08 -23.48 -22.89
N ARG A 83 9.11 -22.69 -23.22
CA ARG A 83 9.09 -21.23 -23.00
C ARG A 83 8.15 -20.55 -23.99
N GLU A 84 8.15 -20.98 -25.25
CA GLU A 84 7.22 -20.47 -26.27
C GLU A 84 5.78 -20.84 -25.96
N ASP A 85 5.50 -22.06 -25.49
CA ASP A 85 4.17 -22.47 -25.04
C ASP A 85 3.69 -21.60 -23.87
N LEU A 86 4.54 -21.35 -22.86
CA LEU A 86 4.21 -20.44 -21.77
C LEU A 86 3.86 -19.03 -22.29
N LEU A 87 4.65 -18.50 -23.23
CA LEU A 87 4.39 -17.19 -23.83
C LEU A 87 3.05 -17.19 -24.59
N GLU A 88 2.75 -18.24 -25.35
CA GLU A 88 1.50 -18.37 -26.10
C GLU A 88 0.28 -18.45 -25.18
N GLN A 89 0.34 -19.27 -24.13
CA GLN A 89 -0.73 -19.36 -23.13
C GLN A 89 -0.92 -18.03 -22.40
N SER A 90 0.19 -17.33 -22.09
CA SER A 90 0.14 -16.06 -21.37
C SER A 90 -0.60 -14.94 -22.11
N LYS A 91 -0.76 -15.03 -23.44
CA LYS A 91 -1.54 -14.04 -24.21
C LYS A 91 -3.00 -13.94 -23.76
N LYS A 92 -3.54 -14.99 -23.14
CA LYS A 92 -4.91 -15.04 -22.61
C LYS A 92 -5.00 -14.64 -21.13
N TRP A 93 -3.87 -14.43 -20.48
CA TRP A 93 -3.80 -14.10 -19.06
C TRP A 93 -4.18 -12.64 -18.81
N ILE A 94 -4.43 -12.32 -17.54
CA ILE A 94 -4.68 -10.93 -17.14
C ILE A 94 -3.50 -10.02 -17.52
N PHE A 95 -2.28 -10.55 -17.37
CA PHE A 95 -1.02 -9.87 -17.67
C PHE A 95 -0.16 -10.73 -18.60
N PRO A 96 -0.11 -10.42 -19.91
CA PRO A 96 0.63 -11.20 -20.88
C PRO A 96 2.15 -11.03 -20.72
N LEU A 97 2.89 -12.09 -21.05
CA LEU A 97 4.35 -12.09 -21.02
C LEU A 97 4.94 -11.70 -22.38
N GLN A 98 6.08 -11.01 -22.34
CA GLN A 98 6.86 -10.62 -23.52
C GLN A 98 8.03 -11.58 -23.75
N ASN A 99 8.74 -11.97 -22.70
CA ASN A 99 9.84 -12.93 -22.80
C ASN A 99 10.11 -13.67 -21.49
N VAL A 100 10.85 -14.76 -21.62
CA VAL A 100 11.33 -15.60 -20.51
C VAL A 100 12.83 -15.82 -20.68
N THR A 101 13.62 -15.53 -19.65
CA THR A 101 15.07 -15.72 -19.68
C THR A 101 15.54 -16.56 -18.50
N LYS A 102 16.46 -17.48 -18.74
CA LYS A 102 17.04 -18.31 -17.67
C LYS A 102 18.10 -17.52 -16.90
N LEU A 103 17.93 -17.38 -15.59
CA LEU A 103 18.87 -16.70 -14.70
C LEU A 103 19.95 -17.66 -14.18
N ARG A 104 21.09 -17.11 -13.75
CA ARG A 104 22.27 -17.85 -13.25
C ARG A 104 22.09 -18.59 -11.90
N LYS A 105 20.85 -18.78 -11.41
CA LYS A 105 20.55 -19.29 -10.05
C LYS A 105 19.27 -20.12 -9.98
N GLU A 106 19.05 -21.03 -10.94
CA GLU A 106 17.88 -21.94 -10.94
C GLU A 106 16.51 -21.21 -10.95
N ARG A 107 16.42 -20.07 -11.63
CA ARG A 107 15.16 -19.35 -11.83
C ARG A 107 15.01 -18.93 -13.28
N TYR A 108 13.76 -18.78 -13.71
CA TYR A 108 13.43 -18.10 -14.96
C TYR A 108 12.90 -16.71 -14.62
N ALA A 109 13.48 -15.68 -15.22
CA ALA A 109 12.95 -14.33 -15.22
C ALA A 109 11.86 -14.23 -16.30
N LEU A 110 10.73 -13.64 -15.95
CA LEU A 110 9.64 -13.36 -16.88
C LEU A 110 9.47 -11.85 -16.95
N ARG A 111 9.29 -11.35 -18.18
CA ARG A 111 8.95 -9.95 -18.43
C ARG A 111 7.56 -9.86 -19.00
N PHE A 112 6.83 -8.85 -18.58
CA PHE A 112 5.52 -8.57 -19.10
C PHE A 112 5.56 -7.82 -20.40
N TYR A 113 4.56 -8.06 -21.23
CA TYR A 113 4.18 -7.09 -22.24
C TYR A 113 3.44 -5.93 -21.54
N ARG A 114 4.18 -4.85 -21.27
CA ARG A 114 3.79 -3.74 -20.38
C ARG A 114 2.53 -2.96 -20.80
N PRO A 115 2.30 -2.60 -22.09
CA PRO A 115 1.20 -1.70 -22.49
C PRO A 115 -0.19 -2.06 -21.97
N PRO A 116 -0.70 -3.30 -22.10
CA PRO A 116 -2.01 -3.66 -21.56
C PRO A 116 -2.09 -3.54 -20.03
N ILE A 117 -0.98 -3.76 -19.33
CA ILE A 117 -0.91 -3.64 -17.87
C ILE A 117 -0.96 -2.17 -17.46
N ILE A 118 -0.21 -1.31 -18.13
CA ILE A 118 -0.25 0.15 -17.92
C ILE A 118 -1.67 0.66 -18.10
N ALA A 119 -2.31 0.29 -19.21
CA ALA A 119 -3.69 0.67 -19.49
C ALA A 119 -4.66 0.15 -18.42
N HIS A 120 -4.53 -1.11 -18.01
CA HIS A 120 -5.36 -1.71 -16.96
C HIS A 120 -5.23 -0.94 -15.63
N VAL A 121 -4.00 -0.69 -15.18
CA VAL A 121 -3.71 -0.03 -13.90
C VAL A 121 -4.24 1.39 -13.89
N LEU A 122 -3.91 2.21 -14.90
CA LEU A 122 -4.35 3.60 -14.96
C LEU A 122 -5.88 3.69 -15.05
N ASN A 123 -6.52 2.89 -15.91
CA ASN A 123 -7.98 2.85 -16.01
C ASN A 123 -8.62 2.45 -14.69
N SER A 124 -8.10 1.43 -14.02
CA SER A 124 -8.66 0.94 -12.76
C SER A 124 -8.58 1.99 -11.65
N ILE A 125 -7.43 2.66 -11.51
CA ILE A 125 -7.23 3.71 -10.50
C ILE A 125 -8.14 4.89 -10.79
N LEU A 126 -8.13 5.42 -12.01
CA LEU A 126 -8.88 6.64 -12.34
C LEU A 126 -10.40 6.43 -12.35
N LYS A 127 -10.86 5.21 -12.59
CA LYS A 127 -12.28 4.84 -12.52
C LYS A 127 -12.78 4.69 -11.08
N HIS A 128 -11.95 4.15 -10.18
CA HIS A 128 -12.35 3.87 -8.80
C HIS A 128 -11.96 5.00 -7.81
N GLY A 129 -10.99 5.83 -8.16
CA GLY A 129 -10.47 6.94 -7.35
C GLY A 129 -10.08 6.47 -5.95
N GLU A 130 -10.63 7.14 -4.94
CA GLU A 130 -10.44 6.84 -3.50
C GLU A 130 -10.83 5.40 -3.10
N ASN A 131 -11.66 4.73 -3.91
CA ASN A 131 -12.09 3.35 -3.67
C ASN A 131 -11.25 2.31 -4.39
N TYR A 132 -10.15 2.70 -5.04
CA TYR A 132 -9.26 1.78 -5.75
C TYR A 132 -8.73 0.70 -4.80
N GLY A 133 -8.99 -0.57 -5.13
CA GLY A 133 -8.57 -1.73 -4.34
C GLY A 133 -9.51 -2.16 -3.21
N GLN A 134 -10.57 -1.39 -2.92
CA GLN A 134 -11.55 -1.79 -1.91
C GLN A 134 -12.44 -2.94 -2.40
N HIS A 135 -12.80 -3.86 -1.50
CA HIS A 135 -13.70 -4.96 -1.84
C HIS A 135 -15.14 -4.46 -1.96
N LYS A 136 -15.76 -4.64 -3.14
CA LYS A 136 -17.20 -4.43 -3.30
C LYS A 136 -17.96 -5.52 -2.53
N LYS A 137 -18.51 -5.19 -1.36
CA LYS A 137 -19.35 -6.09 -0.54
C LYS A 137 -20.71 -6.27 -1.22
N LEU A 138 -20.80 -7.22 -2.15
CA LEU A 138 -22.07 -7.62 -2.78
C LEU A 138 -22.95 -8.34 -1.75
N GLU A 139 -24.22 -7.94 -1.65
CA GLU A 139 -25.20 -8.49 -0.68
C GLU A 139 -25.32 -10.02 -0.76
N LYS A 140 -25.22 -10.60 -1.95
CA LYS A 140 -25.28 -12.06 -2.18
C LYS A 140 -24.07 -12.83 -1.63
N SER A 141 -22.91 -12.19 -1.46
CA SER A 141 -21.71 -12.81 -0.91
C SER A 141 -21.49 -12.49 0.56
N ALA A 142 -22.33 -11.64 1.16
CA ALA A 142 -22.18 -11.15 2.54
C ALA A 142 -22.37 -12.25 3.60
N SER A 143 -23.03 -13.37 3.26
CA SER A 143 -23.20 -14.54 4.13
C SER A 143 -21.98 -15.46 4.20
N LEU A 144 -21.07 -15.38 3.21
CA LEU A 144 -19.85 -16.21 3.12
C LEU A 144 -18.59 -15.48 3.61
N MET A 145 -18.70 -14.18 3.93
CA MET A 145 -17.57 -13.41 4.45
C MET A 145 -17.40 -13.67 5.96
N PRO A 146 -16.17 -13.92 6.44
CA PRO A 146 -15.93 -14.05 7.86
C PRO A 146 -16.26 -12.72 8.57
N THR A 147 -16.88 -12.84 9.74
CA THR A 147 -17.28 -11.70 10.57
C THR A 147 -16.20 -11.34 11.58
N LEU A 148 -16.07 -10.05 11.85
CA LEU A 148 -15.10 -9.50 12.79
C LEU A 148 -15.75 -8.42 13.65
N CYS A 149 -15.52 -8.45 14.95
CA CYS A 149 -15.89 -7.37 15.87
C CYS A 149 -14.60 -6.73 16.39
N LEU A 150 -14.37 -5.45 16.09
CA LEU A 150 -13.21 -4.70 16.55
C LEU A 150 -13.60 -3.78 17.69
N THR A 151 -12.97 -3.92 18.85
CA THR A 151 -13.23 -3.07 20.02
C THR A 151 -11.96 -2.33 20.48
N LEU A 152 -12.16 -1.16 21.06
CA LEU A 152 -11.11 -0.38 21.72
C LEU A 152 -11.35 -0.47 23.23
N HIS A 153 -10.32 -0.84 23.99
CA HIS A 153 -10.43 -0.98 25.44
C HIS A 153 -10.85 0.35 26.11
N GLU A 154 -11.72 0.28 27.13
CA GLU A 154 -12.36 1.43 27.78
C GLU A 154 -11.40 2.50 28.29
N GLN A 155 -10.22 2.10 28.79
CA GLN A 155 -9.13 3.00 29.18
C GLN A 155 -8.65 3.99 28.09
N PHE A 156 -9.03 3.77 26.83
CA PHE A 156 -8.74 4.65 25.69
C PHE A 156 -9.97 5.44 25.20
N LEU A 157 -11.16 5.13 25.74
CA LEU A 157 -12.42 5.81 25.44
C LEU A 157 -12.57 7.13 26.21
N ASP A 158 -11.56 7.56 26.99
CA ASP A 158 -11.60 8.74 27.87
C ASP A 158 -12.45 9.88 27.26
N PRO A 159 -13.48 10.35 27.98
CA PRO A 159 -14.46 11.31 27.49
C PRO A 159 -13.88 12.73 27.31
N GLU A 160 -12.64 12.97 27.72
CA GLU A 160 -11.96 14.23 27.44
C GLU A 160 -11.75 14.40 25.93
N VAL A 161 -12.43 15.42 25.40
CA VAL A 161 -12.33 15.90 24.03
C VAL A 161 -11.07 16.77 23.93
N GLY A 162 -10.08 16.33 23.16
CA GLY A 162 -9.00 17.21 22.70
C GLY A 162 -7.57 16.69 22.87
N ASN A 163 -6.66 17.65 22.73
CA ASN A 163 -5.20 17.54 22.60
C ASN A 163 -4.46 17.22 23.93
N THR A 164 -5.17 16.83 24.98
CA THR A 164 -4.64 16.55 26.32
C THR A 164 -4.28 15.07 26.54
N LYS A 165 -4.64 14.18 25.61
CA LYS A 165 -4.45 12.73 25.75
C LYS A 165 -2.96 12.36 25.81
N GLU A 166 -2.62 11.46 26.73
CA GLU A 166 -1.30 10.81 26.79
C GLU A 166 -0.99 10.17 25.43
N LEU A 167 0.25 10.35 24.94
CA LEU A 167 0.59 9.98 23.56
C LEU A 167 0.44 8.48 23.26
N HIS A 168 0.61 7.61 24.26
CA HIS A 168 0.39 6.18 24.11
C HIS A 168 -1.11 5.81 23.95
N LYS A 169 -2.01 6.49 24.66
CA LYS A 169 -3.47 6.35 24.47
C LYS A 169 -3.89 6.86 23.09
N PHE A 170 -3.31 7.98 22.66
CA PHE A 170 -3.51 8.50 21.31
C PHE A 170 -3.08 7.47 20.25
N ARG A 171 -1.88 6.88 20.39
CA ARG A 171 -1.39 5.83 19.47
C ARG A 171 -2.34 4.63 19.39
N ALA A 172 -2.82 4.12 20.52
CA ALA A 172 -3.76 2.98 20.54
C ALA A 172 -5.09 3.32 19.85
N ARG A 173 -5.64 4.51 20.08
CA ARG A 173 -6.85 4.99 19.39
C ARG A 173 -6.63 5.11 17.88
N GLN A 174 -5.49 5.64 17.46
CA GLN A 174 -5.17 5.73 16.04
C GLN A 174 -4.99 4.35 15.40
N LEU A 175 -4.37 3.39 16.10
CA LEU A 175 -4.27 2.02 15.63
C LEU A 175 -5.65 1.42 15.36
N TYR A 176 -6.59 1.57 16.31
CA TYR A 176 -7.97 1.13 16.14
C TYR A 176 -8.62 1.74 14.88
N LEU A 177 -8.52 3.07 14.72
CA LEU A 177 -9.09 3.77 13.55
C LEU A 177 -8.44 3.36 12.23
N ILE A 178 -7.12 3.13 12.23
CA ILE A 178 -6.39 2.63 11.06
C ILE A 178 -6.90 1.23 10.69
N VAL A 179 -7.00 0.31 11.66
CA VAL A 179 -7.50 -1.04 11.40
C VAL A 179 -8.93 -1.00 10.85
N CYS A 180 -9.81 -0.16 11.39
CA CYS A 180 -11.16 0.05 10.83
C CYS A 180 -11.13 0.40 9.33
N ARG A 181 -10.24 1.32 8.93
CA ARG A 181 -10.11 1.72 7.52
C ARG A 181 -9.48 0.62 6.66
N LEU A 182 -8.47 -0.07 7.16
CA LEU A 182 -7.83 -1.19 6.44
C LEU A 182 -8.82 -2.32 6.15
N LEU A 183 -9.78 -2.58 7.05
CA LEU A 183 -10.79 -3.63 6.87
C LEU A 183 -11.70 -3.40 5.65
N ALA A 184 -11.74 -2.20 5.06
CA ALA A 184 -12.44 -1.96 3.80
C ALA A 184 -11.79 -2.67 2.60
N TYR A 185 -10.49 -2.97 2.69
CA TYR A 185 -9.69 -3.67 1.68
C TYR A 185 -9.58 -5.16 1.94
N ALA A 186 -10.18 -5.66 3.01
CA ALA A 186 -10.16 -7.07 3.33
C ALA A 186 -11.55 -7.67 3.21
N ASN A 187 -11.57 -8.98 3.01
CA ASN A 187 -12.81 -9.74 2.96
C ASN A 187 -13.33 -10.04 4.37
N TRP A 188 -13.53 -9.00 5.18
CA TRP A 188 -14.12 -9.07 6.52
C TRP A 188 -15.42 -8.26 6.58
N ARG A 189 -16.41 -8.81 7.27
CA ARG A 189 -17.62 -8.09 7.65
C ARG A 189 -17.48 -7.59 9.08
N LEU A 190 -17.34 -6.28 9.25
CA LEU A 190 -17.37 -5.66 10.57
C LEU A 190 -18.80 -5.78 11.13
N VAL A 191 -18.92 -6.33 12.34
CA VAL A 191 -20.19 -6.48 13.06
C VAL A 191 -20.11 -5.76 14.40
N GLU A 192 -21.23 -5.19 14.82
CA GLU A 192 -21.35 -4.56 16.12
C GLU A 192 -21.38 -5.61 17.24
N PRO A 193 -21.10 -5.25 18.51
CA PRO A 193 -21.05 -6.21 19.62
C PRO A 193 -22.34 -7.01 19.81
N GLN A 194 -23.49 -6.46 19.42
CA GLN A 194 -24.80 -7.09 19.51
C GLN A 194 -25.09 -8.11 18.38
N ASP A 195 -24.37 -8.02 17.25
CA ASP A 195 -24.60 -8.83 16.05
C ASP A 195 -23.55 -9.96 15.91
N GLN A 196 -22.85 -10.28 17.00
CA GLN A 196 -21.80 -11.29 17.03
C GLN A 196 -22.37 -12.71 16.87
N THR A 197 -21.78 -13.48 15.95
CA THR A 197 -21.99 -14.93 15.83
C THR A 197 -20.88 -15.70 16.55
N PRO A 198 -21.05 -17.01 16.85
CA PRO A 198 -20.00 -17.84 17.45
C PRO A 198 -18.68 -17.87 16.65
N GLU A 199 -18.77 -17.75 15.33
CA GLU A 199 -17.61 -17.75 14.42
C GLU A 199 -16.95 -16.37 14.26
N THR A 200 -17.53 -15.32 14.86
CA THR A 200 -17.01 -13.95 14.75
C THR A 200 -15.66 -13.82 15.44
N LEU A 201 -14.66 -13.34 14.70
CA LEU A 201 -13.36 -13.00 15.27
C LEU A 201 -13.48 -11.76 16.14
N LEU A 202 -13.17 -11.88 17.43
CA LEU A 202 -13.19 -10.75 18.36
C LEU A 202 -11.79 -10.17 18.48
N VAL A 203 -11.58 -8.93 18.06
CA VAL A 203 -10.28 -8.27 18.12
C VAL A 203 -10.38 -7.07 19.05
N SER A 204 -9.57 -7.07 20.12
CA SER A 204 -9.51 -5.98 21.11
C SER A 204 -8.16 -5.27 21.06
N VAL A 205 -8.15 -3.95 20.89
CA VAL A 205 -6.94 -3.12 20.93
C VAL A 205 -6.62 -2.73 22.37
N GLU A 206 -5.45 -3.18 22.87
CA GLU A 206 -5.08 -3.11 24.29
C GLU A 206 -3.64 -2.60 24.52
N CYS A 207 -3.33 -2.23 25.77
CA CYS A 207 -1.95 -1.92 26.21
C CYS A 207 -1.23 -3.15 26.75
N ASN A 208 0.11 -3.11 26.71
CA ASN A 208 0.97 -4.19 27.20
C ASN A 208 0.90 -4.44 28.71
N ASN A 209 0.39 -3.48 29.49
CA ASN A 209 0.39 -3.53 30.97
C ASN A 209 -0.80 -4.30 31.55
N GLN A 210 -1.70 -4.84 30.72
CA GLN A 210 -2.82 -5.64 31.22
C GLN A 210 -2.39 -7.10 31.38
N PRO A 211 -2.68 -7.75 32.53
CA PRO A 211 -2.43 -9.18 32.68
C PRO A 211 -3.11 -9.92 31.51
N ARG A 212 -2.44 -10.96 30.99
CA ARG A 212 -3.14 -11.91 30.11
C ARG A 212 -4.34 -12.38 30.90
N ARG A 213 -5.56 -12.11 30.43
CA ARG A 213 -6.73 -12.77 31.01
C ARG A 213 -6.45 -14.26 30.83
N PHE A 214 -6.21 -14.96 31.94
CA PHE A 214 -6.31 -16.41 31.93
C PHE A 214 -7.74 -16.68 31.48
N SER A 215 -7.87 -17.41 30.38
CA SER A 215 -9.15 -17.84 29.83
C SER A 215 -9.85 -18.73 30.85
N THR A 216 -10.61 -18.12 31.76
CA THR A 216 -11.60 -18.81 32.58
C THR A 216 -12.90 -18.89 31.77
N ASP A 217 -13.25 -20.12 31.40
CA ASP A 217 -14.61 -20.62 31.12
C ASP A 217 -15.43 -20.14 29.90
N GLN A 218 -14.80 -19.69 28.80
CA GLN A 218 -15.48 -19.72 27.48
C GLN A 218 -14.55 -20.25 26.39
N MET A 219 -14.59 -21.57 26.17
CA MET A 219 -13.72 -22.29 25.22
C MET A 219 -14.04 -22.05 23.73
N ASP A 220 -15.05 -21.26 23.36
CA ASP A 220 -15.57 -21.28 21.98
C ASP A 220 -15.44 -19.99 21.15
N LYS A 221 -14.99 -18.86 21.70
CA LYS A 221 -14.84 -17.62 20.90
C LYS A 221 -13.37 -17.32 20.58
N LYS A 222 -13.03 -17.20 19.29
CA LYS A 222 -11.70 -16.74 18.82
C LYS A 222 -11.50 -15.27 19.22
N SER A 223 -11.09 -15.04 20.46
CA SER A 223 -10.75 -13.71 20.99
C SER A 223 -9.27 -13.44 20.86
N VAL A 224 -8.94 -12.30 20.26
CA VAL A 224 -7.59 -11.91 19.88
C VAL A 224 -7.26 -10.53 20.44
N ARG A 225 -6.10 -10.43 21.10
CA ARG A 225 -5.60 -9.18 21.68
C ARG A 225 -4.57 -8.55 20.75
N MET A 226 -4.84 -7.35 20.28
CA MET A 226 -3.89 -6.52 19.52
C MET A 226 -3.20 -5.53 20.45
N VAL A 227 -1.94 -5.78 20.79
CA VAL A 227 -1.20 -4.95 21.75
C VAL A 227 -0.56 -3.75 21.06
N CYS A 228 -0.83 -2.55 21.57
CA CYS A 228 -0.14 -1.33 21.20
C CYS A 228 1.03 -1.06 22.16
N GLY A 229 2.24 -0.94 21.61
CA GLY A 229 3.46 -0.67 22.35
C GLY A 229 3.54 0.77 22.88
N PRO A 230 4.42 1.01 23.86
CA PRO A 230 4.57 2.32 24.50
C PRO A 230 5.13 3.37 23.54
N VAL A 231 5.08 4.64 23.96
CA VAL A 231 5.77 5.74 23.28
C VAL A 231 6.91 6.22 24.17
N LEU A 232 8.10 6.33 23.59
CA LEU A 232 9.37 6.42 24.30
C LEU A 232 10.12 7.72 23.96
N GLU A 233 10.87 8.22 24.94
CA GLU A 233 11.83 9.31 24.74
C GLU A 233 13.07 8.84 23.96
N PRO A 234 13.68 9.67 23.09
CA PRO A 234 14.76 9.25 22.21
C PRO A 234 16.03 8.80 22.94
N THR A 235 16.44 9.51 23.99
CA THR A 235 17.71 9.26 24.70
C THR A 235 17.58 8.15 25.73
N LYS A 236 16.65 8.28 26.68
CA LYS A 236 16.53 7.36 27.82
C LYS A 236 15.70 6.11 27.52
N LYS A 237 14.97 6.08 26.39
CA LYS A 237 14.01 5.03 26.02
C LYS A 237 12.97 4.72 27.12
N THR A 238 12.73 5.69 28.00
CA THR A 238 11.67 5.66 29.01
C THR A 238 10.34 6.11 28.40
N ALA A 239 9.22 5.78 29.04
CA ALA A 239 7.91 6.29 28.63
C ALA A 239 7.90 7.83 28.58
N THR A 240 7.31 8.39 27.53
CA THR A 240 7.15 9.84 27.38
C THR A 240 6.00 10.37 28.23
N MET A 241 6.17 11.58 28.74
CA MET A 241 5.11 12.36 29.39
C MET A 241 4.45 13.36 28.43
N LEU A 242 4.81 13.33 27.14
CA LEU A 242 4.21 14.21 26.15
C LEU A 242 2.73 13.85 25.94
N THR A 243 1.92 14.90 25.84
CA THR A 243 0.55 14.81 25.34
C THR A 243 0.53 14.81 23.82
N SER A 244 -0.54 14.28 23.23
CA SER A 244 -0.80 14.36 21.79
C SER A 244 -0.72 15.80 21.27
N GLY A 245 -1.32 16.77 21.96
CA GLY A 245 -1.27 18.19 21.59
C GLY A 245 0.12 18.80 21.60
N SER A 246 0.88 18.59 22.69
CA SER A 246 2.25 19.12 22.79
C SER A 246 3.15 18.53 21.71
N TYR A 247 3.01 17.24 21.42
CA TYR A 247 3.78 16.58 20.36
C TYR A 247 3.33 17.01 18.96
N MET A 248 2.02 17.16 18.70
CA MET A 248 1.53 17.71 17.43
C MET A 248 2.04 19.13 17.19
N ALA A 249 2.01 20.01 18.20
CA ALA A 249 2.53 21.37 18.07
C ALA A 249 4.04 21.39 17.75
N LEU A 250 4.82 20.53 18.44
CA LEU A 250 6.24 20.34 18.16
C LEU A 250 6.47 19.94 16.70
N ARG A 251 5.76 18.91 16.21
CA ARG A 251 5.95 18.40 14.85
C ARG A 251 5.42 19.34 13.77
N SER A 252 4.36 20.10 14.08
CA SER A 252 3.87 21.18 13.23
C SER A 252 4.98 22.20 12.99
N ASN A 253 5.61 22.66 14.07
CA ASN A 253 6.72 23.62 14.01
C ASN A 253 7.92 23.05 13.23
N ASP A 254 8.26 21.77 13.42
CA ASP A 254 9.32 21.12 12.65
C ASP A 254 9.03 21.12 11.15
N MET A 255 7.79 20.81 10.73
CA MET A 255 7.40 20.81 9.31
C MET A 255 7.49 22.21 8.71
N LEU A 256 7.06 23.25 9.44
CA LEU A 256 7.17 24.63 9.01
C LEU A 256 8.62 25.07 8.84
N LEU A 257 9.49 24.78 9.81
CA LEU A 257 10.92 25.12 9.72
C LEU A 257 11.57 24.46 8.51
N ILE A 258 11.19 23.22 8.18
CA ILE A 258 11.69 22.53 7.00
C ILE A 258 11.16 23.19 5.70
N ALA A 259 9.88 23.54 5.65
CA ALA A 259 9.28 24.23 4.50
C ALA A 259 9.99 25.57 4.25
N MET A 260 10.20 26.37 5.32
CA MET A 260 10.93 27.65 5.28
C MET A 260 12.37 27.48 4.78
N HIS A 261 13.08 26.43 5.19
CA HIS A 261 14.44 26.18 4.73
C HIS A 261 14.48 25.80 3.23
N ARG A 262 13.44 25.17 2.69
CA ARG A 262 13.39 24.74 1.29
C ARG A 262 12.90 25.81 0.33
N HIS A 263 11.89 26.58 0.74
CA HIS A 263 11.19 27.55 -0.12
C HIS A 263 11.55 29.01 0.20
N GLY A 264 12.31 29.25 1.27
CA GLY A 264 12.56 30.59 1.81
C GLY A 264 11.39 31.10 2.65
N VAL A 265 11.54 32.29 3.23
CA VAL A 265 10.55 32.92 4.16
C VAL A 265 9.29 33.41 3.43
N ARG A 266 9.20 33.26 2.10
CA ARG A 266 8.13 33.84 1.30
C ARG A 266 7.03 32.80 1.10
N ASP A 267 5.82 33.19 1.52
CA ASP A 267 4.50 32.60 1.23
C ASP A 267 3.85 31.70 2.30
N CYS A 268 4.51 31.36 3.40
CA CYS A 268 3.90 30.49 4.41
C CYS A 268 2.73 31.14 5.20
N ALA A 269 2.58 32.47 5.23
CA ALA A 269 1.91 33.14 6.36
C ALA A 269 0.87 34.23 6.00
N LYS A 270 -0.06 34.00 5.06
CA LYS A 270 -1.08 35.04 4.72
C LYS A 270 -2.53 34.56 4.53
N GLY A 271 -2.92 33.40 5.05
CA GLY A 271 -4.30 32.91 4.94
C GLY A 271 -4.94 32.47 6.25
N THR A 272 -6.26 32.58 6.34
CA THR A 272 -7.11 32.00 7.41
C THR A 272 -7.02 30.48 7.51
N ASP A 273 -6.47 29.80 6.50
CA ASP A 273 -6.27 28.34 6.44
C ASP A 273 -4.90 27.87 6.99
N PHE A 274 -4.02 28.81 7.40
CA PHE A 274 -2.66 28.45 7.85
C PHE A 274 -2.65 27.60 9.12
N GLU A 275 -3.48 27.94 10.11
CA GLU A 275 -3.55 27.17 11.36
C GLU A 275 -4.05 25.75 11.12
N SER A 276 -5.06 25.59 10.25
CA SER A 276 -5.59 24.27 9.86
C SER A 276 -4.54 23.46 9.11
N LEU A 277 -3.79 24.07 8.18
CA LEU A 277 -2.66 23.43 7.52
C LEU A 277 -1.61 22.95 8.54
N MET A 278 -1.18 23.81 9.45
CA MET A 278 -0.20 23.46 10.47
C MET A 278 -0.66 22.28 11.33
N GLN A 279 -1.93 22.28 11.74
CA GLN A 279 -2.52 21.15 12.48
C GLN A 279 -2.53 19.86 11.64
N ARG A 280 -2.89 19.92 10.35
CA ARG A 280 -2.86 18.77 9.43
C ARG A 280 -1.43 18.22 9.28
N LEU A 281 -0.44 19.10 9.11
CA LEU A 281 0.98 18.74 9.00
C LEU A 281 1.51 18.08 10.27
N GLY A 282 1.21 18.66 11.43
CA GLY A 282 1.56 18.10 12.74
C GLY A 282 0.92 16.75 12.96
N HIS A 283 -0.39 16.62 12.70
CA HIS A 283 -1.11 15.36 12.82
C HIS A 283 -0.48 14.28 11.93
N ALA A 284 -0.24 14.59 10.66
CA ALA A 284 0.36 13.65 9.71
C ALA A 284 1.76 13.19 10.16
N ALA A 285 2.61 14.12 10.59
CA ALA A 285 3.95 13.80 11.06
C ALA A 285 3.91 12.89 12.30
N VAL A 286 3.02 13.18 13.26
CA VAL A 286 2.84 12.34 14.46
C VAL A 286 2.39 10.93 14.09
N ILE A 287 1.43 10.77 13.17
CA ILE A 287 0.98 9.44 12.72
C ILE A 287 2.14 8.66 12.10
N VAL A 288 2.92 9.29 11.21
CA VAL A 288 4.08 8.63 10.59
C VAL A 288 5.11 8.22 11.64
N ASP A 289 5.48 9.11 12.56
CA ASP A 289 6.47 8.82 13.61
C ASP A 289 6.03 7.65 14.51
N LEU A 290 4.73 7.55 14.83
CA LEU A 290 4.19 6.53 15.74
C LEU A 290 4.01 5.15 15.10
N PHE A 291 3.86 5.09 13.77
CA PHE A 291 3.57 3.86 13.03
C PHE A 291 4.68 3.44 12.06
N GLU A 292 5.81 4.16 11.99
CA GLU A 292 7.01 3.70 11.26
C GLU A 292 7.55 2.36 11.81
N VAL A 293 7.27 2.07 13.08
CA VAL A 293 7.57 0.78 13.73
C VAL A 293 6.32 -0.09 13.90
N ARG A 294 6.49 -1.40 14.09
CA ARG A 294 5.40 -2.34 14.40
C ARG A 294 4.54 -1.81 15.56
N HIS A 295 3.22 -1.99 15.49
CA HIS A 295 2.32 -1.45 16.52
C HIS A 295 2.64 -1.98 17.92
N GLY A 296 3.10 -3.24 18.05
CA GLY A 296 3.45 -3.85 19.33
C GLY A 296 4.81 -3.40 19.88
N SER A 297 5.64 -2.75 19.06
CA SER A 297 6.95 -2.24 19.46
C SER A 297 6.84 -0.81 20.00
N GLY A 298 7.80 -0.40 20.84
CA GLY A 298 7.87 0.97 21.34
C GLY A 298 8.18 1.98 20.23
N ALA A 299 7.32 2.97 20.03
CA ALA A 299 7.60 4.09 19.12
C ALA A 299 8.44 5.15 19.83
N THR A 300 9.43 5.73 19.16
CA THR A 300 10.27 6.79 19.75
C THR A 300 9.83 8.15 19.19
N VAL A 301 9.62 9.14 20.06
CA VAL A 301 9.29 10.50 19.63
C VAL A 301 10.49 11.18 18.96
N VAL A 302 10.22 12.02 17.96
CA VAL A 302 11.19 12.88 17.29
C VAL A 302 11.28 14.20 18.06
N ARG A 303 12.44 14.49 18.65
CA ARG A 303 12.64 15.70 19.46
C ARG A 303 14.11 16.08 19.53
N ASN A 304 14.41 17.38 19.57
CA ASN A 304 15.77 17.93 19.71
C ASN A 304 16.75 17.39 18.65
N GLY A 305 16.29 17.19 17.42
CA GLY A 305 17.11 16.61 16.34
C GLY A 305 17.40 15.11 16.49
N LEU A 306 16.84 14.44 17.51
CA LEU A 306 16.91 13.00 17.70
C LEU A 306 15.63 12.33 17.16
N GLY A 307 15.80 11.21 16.47
CA GLY A 307 14.72 10.51 15.75
C GLY A 307 14.73 10.81 14.24
N SER A 308 13.91 10.09 13.48
CA SER A 308 13.81 10.25 12.02
C SER A 308 12.56 11.05 11.64
N SER A 309 12.72 12.34 11.34
CA SER A 309 11.64 13.16 10.73
C SER A 309 11.60 13.02 9.20
N LYS A 310 12.52 12.24 8.62
CA LYS A 310 12.75 12.22 7.16
C LYS A 310 11.53 11.69 6.42
N GLY A 311 10.89 10.62 6.91
CA GLY A 311 9.72 10.01 6.29
C GLY A 311 8.55 11.01 6.16
N ALA A 312 8.09 11.55 7.28
CA ALA A 312 6.95 12.48 7.31
C ALA A 312 7.14 13.69 6.39
N ASN A 313 8.28 14.38 6.50
CA ASN A 313 8.60 15.52 5.65
C ASN A 313 8.61 15.14 4.16
N TYR A 314 9.20 14.00 3.83
CA TYR A 314 9.30 13.57 2.43
C TYR A 314 7.93 13.26 1.82
N ILE A 315 7.05 12.59 2.58
CA ILE A 315 5.69 12.27 2.17
C ILE A 315 4.91 13.55 1.88
N LEU A 316 4.83 14.44 2.87
CA LEU A 316 3.96 15.60 2.82
C LEU A 316 4.42 16.61 1.75
N TYR A 317 5.74 16.76 1.60
CA TYR A 317 6.30 17.59 0.54
C TYR A 317 5.98 17.07 -0.86
N ASN A 318 6.05 15.76 -1.09
CA ASN A 318 5.70 15.19 -2.40
C ASN A 318 4.19 15.19 -2.66
N SER A 319 3.36 15.06 -1.62
CA SER A 319 1.92 15.29 -1.71
C SER A 319 1.62 16.71 -2.21
N ALA A 320 2.19 17.75 -1.59
CA ALA A 320 2.03 19.13 -2.04
C ALA A 320 2.59 19.41 -3.45
N ARG A 321 3.70 18.76 -3.80
CA ARG A 321 4.30 18.86 -5.14
C ARG A 321 3.39 18.26 -6.21
N LEU A 322 2.78 17.11 -5.95
CA LEU A 322 1.81 16.47 -6.86
C LEU A 322 0.66 17.42 -7.17
N GLU A 323 0.06 17.99 -6.12
CA GLU A 323 -1.07 18.93 -6.27
C GLU A 323 -0.66 20.20 -7.02
N THR A 324 0.52 20.75 -6.70
CA THR A 324 1.04 21.94 -7.39
C THR A 324 1.30 21.68 -8.86
N LEU A 325 1.84 20.51 -9.22
CA LEU A 325 2.08 20.11 -10.61
C LEU A 325 0.75 20.03 -11.39
N LEU A 326 -0.26 19.37 -10.82
CA LEU A 326 -1.57 19.22 -11.46
C LEU A 326 -2.32 20.55 -11.57
N ARG A 327 -2.22 21.42 -10.55
CA ARG A 327 -2.76 22.79 -10.57
C ARG A 327 -2.07 23.64 -11.64
N THR A 328 -0.76 23.51 -11.80
CA THR A 328 0.00 24.22 -12.84
C THR A 328 -0.44 23.78 -14.23
N PHE A 329 -0.63 22.46 -14.45
CA PHE A 329 -1.18 21.95 -15.70
C PHE A 329 -2.58 22.51 -15.97
N ALA A 330 -3.49 22.47 -14.99
CA ALA A 330 -4.84 23.00 -15.13
C ALA A 330 -4.83 24.50 -15.49
N ALA A 331 -4.02 25.31 -14.79
CA ALA A 331 -3.87 26.73 -15.09
C ALA A 331 -3.32 26.99 -16.51
N GLN A 332 -2.42 26.13 -17.01
CA GLN A 332 -1.92 26.22 -18.38
C GLN A 332 -2.98 25.83 -19.43
N VAL A 333 -3.90 24.92 -19.09
CA VAL A 333 -5.07 24.63 -19.93
C VAL A 333 -6.02 25.83 -19.94
N ASP A 334 -6.34 26.39 -18.78
CA ASP A 334 -7.22 27.56 -18.65
C ASP A 334 -6.66 28.80 -19.38
N ALA A 335 -5.35 28.96 -19.39
CA ALA A 335 -4.65 30.01 -20.12
C ALA A 335 -4.53 29.74 -21.65
N GLY A 336 -5.03 28.61 -22.15
CA GLY A 336 -4.96 28.23 -23.57
C GLY A 336 -3.57 27.80 -24.04
N VAL A 337 -2.62 27.57 -23.12
CA VAL A 337 -1.26 27.09 -23.43
C VAL A 337 -1.26 25.59 -23.71
N TYR A 338 -2.14 24.82 -23.09
CA TYR A 338 -2.35 23.41 -23.42
C TYR A 338 -3.80 23.16 -23.79
N GLU A 339 -4.04 22.14 -24.61
CA GLU A 339 -5.38 21.61 -24.79
C GLU A 339 -5.80 20.80 -23.56
N PRO A 340 -7.12 20.70 -23.28
CA PRO A 340 -7.64 19.82 -22.26
C PRO A 340 -7.18 18.37 -22.46
N LEU A 341 -7.03 17.66 -21.35
CA LEU A 341 -6.56 16.28 -21.36
C LEU A 341 -7.52 15.39 -22.19
N PRO A 342 -7.05 14.73 -23.26
CA PRO A 342 -7.89 13.80 -24.04
C PRO A 342 -8.35 12.62 -23.18
N PRO A 343 -9.47 11.95 -23.52
CA PRO A 343 -9.87 10.70 -22.87
C PRO A 343 -8.73 9.68 -22.87
N LEU A 344 -8.62 8.91 -21.78
CA LEU A 344 -7.50 7.98 -21.58
C LEU A 344 -7.40 6.94 -22.69
N GLU A 345 -8.54 6.53 -23.27
CA GLU A 345 -8.61 5.55 -24.36
C GLU A 345 -8.01 6.08 -25.67
N LYS A 346 -7.88 7.41 -25.82
CA LYS A 346 -7.28 8.06 -26.99
C LYS A 346 -5.80 8.35 -26.82
N ILE A 347 -5.22 8.04 -25.65
CA ILE A 347 -3.82 8.31 -25.36
C ILE A 347 -3.02 7.06 -25.62
N ASP A 348 -1.93 7.25 -26.37
CA ASP A 348 -0.91 6.23 -26.51
C ASP A 348 -0.13 6.09 -25.19
N LEU A 349 -0.37 4.98 -24.48
CA LEU A 349 0.28 4.67 -23.21
C LEU A 349 1.58 3.89 -23.38
N SER A 350 1.94 3.44 -24.60
CA SER A 350 3.23 2.77 -24.83
C SER A 350 4.42 3.73 -24.65
N VAL A 351 4.16 5.04 -24.57
CA VAL A 351 5.17 6.04 -24.23
C VAL A 351 5.62 5.99 -22.76
N LEU A 352 4.93 5.24 -21.89
CA LEU A 352 5.21 5.07 -20.46
C LEU A 352 5.96 3.75 -20.15
N GLU A 353 6.89 3.35 -21.01
CA GLU A 353 7.57 2.05 -20.89
C GLU A 353 8.94 2.10 -20.19
N ASP A 354 9.46 3.30 -19.90
CA ASP A 354 10.75 3.44 -19.24
C ASP A 354 10.71 2.85 -17.81
N GLU A 355 11.87 2.40 -17.33
CA GLU A 355 12.00 1.71 -16.04
C GLU A 355 11.44 2.50 -14.86
N LEU A 356 11.54 3.84 -14.85
CA LEU A 356 10.94 4.65 -13.79
C LEU A 356 9.41 4.76 -13.91
N ASP A 357 8.87 4.78 -15.14
CA ASP A 357 7.40 4.73 -15.33
C ASP A 357 6.88 3.38 -14.82
N TRP A 358 7.55 2.31 -15.25
CA TRP A 358 7.17 0.95 -14.91
C TRP A 358 7.32 0.66 -13.42
N GLN A 359 8.37 1.15 -12.76
CA GLN A 359 8.55 1.01 -11.33
C GLN A 359 7.40 1.67 -10.55
N LEU A 360 6.91 2.84 -10.97
CA LEU A 360 5.73 3.45 -10.36
C LEU A 360 4.49 2.58 -10.59
N ILE A 361 4.20 2.24 -11.85
CA ILE A 361 2.96 1.59 -12.27
C ILE A 361 2.86 0.17 -11.69
N TYR A 362 3.83 -0.67 -12.00
CA TYR A 362 3.84 -2.07 -11.58
C TYR A 362 4.30 -2.24 -10.14
N GLY A 363 5.37 -1.55 -9.74
CA GLY A 363 5.97 -1.73 -8.43
C GLY A 363 5.15 -1.17 -7.26
N TYR A 364 4.39 -0.09 -7.50
CA TYR A 364 3.64 0.60 -6.43
C TYR A 364 2.13 0.72 -6.70
N LEU A 365 1.72 1.17 -7.88
CA LEU A 365 0.31 1.46 -8.14
C LEU A 365 -0.51 0.17 -8.21
N LEU A 366 -0.05 -0.82 -8.98
CA LEU A 366 -0.70 -2.13 -9.12
C LEU A 366 -0.71 -2.93 -7.80
N THR A 367 0.37 -2.85 -7.02
CA THR A 367 0.57 -3.64 -5.79
C THR A 367 -0.14 -3.06 -4.57
N PHE A 368 -0.66 -1.83 -4.64
CA PHE A 368 -1.28 -1.16 -3.52
C PHE A 368 -2.42 -1.96 -2.84
N PRO A 369 -3.43 -2.49 -3.56
CA PRO A 369 -4.51 -3.24 -2.92
C PRO A 369 -4.01 -4.45 -2.14
N GLU A 370 -3.05 -5.17 -2.73
CA GLU A 370 -2.44 -6.34 -2.11
C GLU A 370 -1.62 -5.99 -0.87
N LEU A 371 -0.87 -4.89 -0.92
CA LEU A 371 -0.13 -4.42 0.23
C LEU A 371 -1.09 -4.19 1.40
N VAL A 372 -2.23 -3.53 1.16
CA VAL A 372 -3.22 -3.24 2.20
C VAL A 372 -3.78 -4.55 2.76
N GLU A 373 -4.17 -5.50 1.91
CA GLU A 373 -4.59 -6.86 2.32
C GLU A 373 -3.53 -7.55 3.18
N SER A 374 -2.25 -7.46 2.77
CA SER A 374 -1.12 -8.10 3.47
C SER A 374 -0.95 -7.58 4.90
N THR A 375 -1.37 -6.34 5.18
CA THR A 375 -1.29 -5.77 6.53
C THR A 375 -2.24 -6.43 7.53
N LEU A 376 -3.24 -7.16 7.04
CA LEU A 376 -4.29 -7.80 7.84
C LEU A 376 -4.19 -9.34 7.86
N VAL A 377 -3.19 -9.93 7.20
CA VAL A 377 -3.02 -11.41 7.10
C VAL A 377 -2.91 -12.08 8.47
N GLN A 378 -2.25 -11.43 9.44
CA GLN A 378 -2.01 -11.98 10.78
C GLN A 378 -2.93 -11.34 11.84
N LEU A 379 -4.07 -10.81 11.42
CA LEU A 379 -5.00 -10.13 12.31
C LEU A 379 -5.57 -11.09 13.37
N ASP A 380 -5.74 -12.36 13.01
CA ASP A 380 -6.14 -13.46 13.90
C ASP A 380 -5.09 -13.78 15.00
N GLN A 381 -3.85 -13.33 14.80
CA GLN A 381 -2.76 -13.41 15.77
C GLN A 381 -2.57 -12.10 16.55
N GLY A 382 -3.44 -11.10 16.31
CA GLY A 382 -3.36 -9.79 16.95
C GLY A 382 -2.25 -8.92 16.37
N LEU A 383 -1.83 -9.19 15.13
CA LEU A 383 -0.79 -8.47 14.41
C LEU A 383 -1.38 -7.74 13.21
N CYS A 384 -1.02 -6.47 13.06
CA CYS A 384 -1.34 -5.65 11.91
C CYS A 384 -0.07 -4.95 11.40
N ALA A 385 0.26 -5.13 10.12
CA ALA A 385 1.52 -4.62 9.57
C ALA A 385 1.44 -3.15 9.13
N VAL A 386 0.86 -2.25 9.94
CA VAL A 386 0.70 -0.81 9.63
C VAL A 386 2.02 -0.14 9.21
N HIS A 387 3.14 -0.52 9.83
CA HIS A 387 4.48 -0.08 9.47
C HIS A 387 4.88 -0.33 8.01
N LEU A 388 4.37 -1.39 7.38
CA LEU A 388 4.60 -1.65 5.96
C LEU A 388 3.85 -0.65 5.08
N LEU A 389 2.65 -0.23 5.49
CA LEU A 389 1.91 0.84 4.81
C LEU A 389 2.66 2.18 4.92
N VAL A 390 3.16 2.53 6.11
CA VAL A 390 3.98 3.76 6.29
C VAL A 390 5.23 3.71 5.39
N ARG A 391 5.94 2.59 5.39
CA ARG A 391 7.12 2.39 4.54
C ARG A 391 6.78 2.53 3.05
N TYR A 392 5.69 1.91 2.60
CA TYR A 392 5.23 2.03 1.22
C TYR A 392 4.97 3.48 0.81
N ILE A 393 4.33 4.28 1.67
CA ILE A 393 4.05 5.69 1.39
C ILE A 393 5.36 6.49 1.28
N VAL A 394 6.33 6.26 2.18
CA VAL A 394 7.66 6.87 2.10
C VAL A 394 8.37 6.49 0.80
N ASP A 395 8.34 5.22 0.44
CA ASP A 395 9.02 4.69 -0.74
C ASP A 395 8.37 5.18 -2.04
N LEU A 396 7.03 5.25 -2.11
CA LEU A 396 6.27 5.83 -3.22
C LEU A 396 6.58 7.32 -3.39
N ALA A 397 6.58 8.09 -2.30
CA ALA A 397 6.95 9.51 -2.32
C ALA A 397 8.40 9.70 -2.80
N SER A 398 9.32 8.84 -2.35
CA SER A 398 10.73 8.80 -2.76
C SER A 398 10.90 8.51 -4.24
N LEU A 399 10.18 7.52 -4.76
CA LEU A 399 10.19 7.16 -6.17
C LEU A 399 9.59 8.29 -7.02
N PHE A 400 8.47 8.88 -6.62
CA PHE A 400 7.88 10.02 -7.33
C PHE A 400 8.82 11.24 -7.36
N SER A 401 9.52 11.52 -6.26
CA SER A 401 10.50 12.61 -6.23
C SER A 401 11.66 12.40 -7.20
N ARG A 402 12.15 11.15 -7.34
CA ARG A 402 13.14 10.77 -8.36
C ARG A 402 12.57 10.91 -9.77
N TYR A 403 11.34 10.45 -9.97
CA TYR A 403 10.61 10.56 -11.22
C TYR A 403 10.52 12.02 -11.68
N TYR A 404 10.03 12.91 -10.81
CA TYR A 404 9.88 14.33 -11.06
C TYR A 404 11.21 15.03 -11.40
N ARG A 405 12.31 14.63 -10.74
CA ARG A 405 13.63 15.19 -11.02
C ARG A 405 14.17 14.75 -12.38
N ASN A 406 13.97 13.50 -12.74
CA ASN A 406 14.59 12.90 -13.92
C ASN A 406 13.75 13.06 -15.19
N LYS A 407 12.42 13.24 -15.05
CA LYS A 407 11.50 13.36 -16.17
C LYS A 407 10.79 14.70 -16.13
N GLN A 408 11.00 15.48 -17.19
CA GLN A 408 10.24 16.70 -17.39
C GLN A 408 8.79 16.35 -17.74
N ILE A 409 7.86 16.62 -16.82
CA ILE A 409 6.43 16.30 -17.00
C ILE A 409 5.76 17.39 -17.84
N LEU A 410 5.87 18.65 -17.42
CA LEU A 410 5.41 19.80 -18.20
C LEU A 410 6.48 20.19 -19.22
N VAL A 411 6.20 19.93 -20.48
CA VAL A 411 7.09 20.17 -21.64
C VAL A 411 6.52 21.30 -22.51
N GLN A 412 7.37 21.88 -23.35
CA GLN A 412 6.93 22.93 -24.29
C GLN A 412 5.80 22.42 -25.19
N GLN A 413 4.84 23.30 -25.51
CA GLN A 413 3.73 23.00 -26.41
C GLN A 413 4.26 22.78 -27.84
N ARG A 414 4.51 21.51 -28.18
CA ARG A 414 4.88 21.03 -29.52
C ARG A 414 4.09 19.77 -29.80
N SER A 415 3.53 19.63 -31.00
CA SER A 415 2.62 18.53 -31.36
C SER A 415 3.18 17.14 -31.04
N ASN A 416 4.48 16.93 -31.27
CA ASN A 416 5.16 15.66 -31.00
C ASN A 416 5.40 15.38 -29.50
N LEU A 417 5.34 16.39 -28.63
CA LEU A 417 5.57 16.26 -27.18
C LEU A 417 4.27 16.10 -26.38
N MET A 418 3.13 16.48 -26.95
CA MET A 418 1.82 16.42 -26.28
C MET A 418 1.39 15.01 -25.88
N PRO A 419 1.57 13.95 -26.71
CA PRO A 419 1.21 12.59 -26.31
C PRO A 419 1.93 12.15 -25.02
N VAL A 420 3.23 12.44 -24.91
CA VAL A 420 4.04 12.11 -23.73
C VAL A 420 3.61 12.94 -22.53
N LEU A 421 3.33 14.23 -22.71
CA LEU A 421 2.79 15.09 -21.65
C LEU A 421 1.50 14.51 -21.09
N TYR A 422 0.53 14.19 -21.94
CA TYR A 422 -0.77 13.68 -21.51
C TYR A 422 -0.67 12.35 -20.78
N ALA A 423 0.13 11.41 -21.31
CA ALA A 423 0.38 10.12 -20.65
C ALA A 423 1.01 10.32 -19.25
N ARG A 424 2.00 11.22 -19.12
CA ARG A 424 2.62 11.54 -17.83
C ARG A 424 1.65 12.22 -16.86
N ILE A 425 0.79 13.11 -17.33
CA ILE A 425 -0.25 13.73 -16.48
C ILE A 425 -1.22 12.67 -15.96
N TYR A 426 -1.61 11.68 -16.76
CA TYR A 426 -2.43 10.57 -16.29
C TYR A 426 -1.71 9.70 -15.25
N LEU A 427 -0.42 9.41 -15.46
CA LEU A 427 0.38 8.70 -14.46
C LEU A 427 0.47 9.49 -13.15
N VAL A 428 0.70 10.80 -13.21
CA VAL A 428 0.73 11.69 -12.03
C VAL A 428 -0.62 11.68 -11.31
N LYS A 429 -1.74 11.74 -12.03
CA LYS A 429 -3.09 11.62 -11.44
C LYS A 429 -3.25 10.27 -10.73
N ALA A 430 -2.82 9.17 -11.34
CA ALA A 430 -2.90 7.86 -10.71
C ALA A 430 -2.03 7.73 -9.45
N VAL A 431 -0.80 8.30 -9.48
CA VAL A 431 0.07 8.38 -8.29
C VAL A 431 -0.60 9.19 -7.17
N ARG A 432 -1.23 10.33 -7.51
CA ARG A 432 -2.01 11.13 -6.54
C ARG A 432 -3.12 10.31 -5.90
N GLU A 433 -3.96 9.63 -6.68
CA GLU A 433 -5.07 8.83 -6.16
C GLU A 433 -4.59 7.76 -5.17
N VAL A 434 -3.56 7.00 -5.54
CA VAL A 434 -3.02 5.92 -4.69
C VAL A 434 -2.34 6.49 -3.44
N LEU A 435 -1.57 7.57 -3.57
CA LEU A 435 -0.95 8.22 -2.41
C LEU A 435 -2.01 8.75 -1.43
N ASN A 436 -3.04 9.41 -1.94
CA ASN A 436 -4.13 9.96 -1.13
C ASN A 436 -4.95 8.84 -0.46
N ALA A 437 -5.24 7.75 -1.17
CA ALA A 437 -5.89 6.58 -0.59
C ALA A 437 -5.03 5.95 0.53
N ALA A 438 -3.73 5.80 0.32
CA ALA A 438 -2.81 5.27 1.33
C ALA A 438 -2.70 6.17 2.57
N LEU A 439 -2.66 7.50 2.39
CA LEU A 439 -2.69 8.48 3.48
C LEU A 439 -4.02 8.44 4.24
N ALA A 440 -5.15 8.33 3.53
CA ALA A 440 -6.47 8.24 4.12
C ALA A 440 -6.61 6.99 5.02
N LEU A 441 -6.00 5.86 4.64
CA LEU A 441 -5.92 4.66 5.50
C LEU A 441 -5.22 4.94 6.85
N LEU A 442 -4.20 5.81 6.85
CA LEU A 442 -3.54 6.28 8.07
C LEU A 442 -4.33 7.37 8.81
N GLY A 443 -5.43 7.88 8.25
CA GLY A 443 -6.16 9.02 8.79
C GLY A 443 -5.43 10.35 8.56
N ILE A 444 -4.56 10.39 7.57
CA ILE A 444 -3.81 11.57 7.16
C ILE A 444 -4.54 12.21 5.98
N GLN A 445 -4.83 13.50 6.10
CA GLN A 445 -5.35 14.27 4.97
C GLN A 445 -4.20 14.66 4.03
N PRO A 446 -4.41 14.60 2.71
CA PRO A 446 -3.46 15.15 1.74
C PRO A 446 -3.16 16.63 1.99
N VAL A 447 -1.99 17.07 1.51
CA VAL A 447 -1.54 18.45 1.64
C VAL A 447 -1.54 19.10 0.28
N ASP A 448 -2.33 20.15 0.10
CA ASP A 448 -2.53 20.80 -1.21
C ASP A 448 -1.39 21.77 -1.58
N TYR A 449 -0.68 22.26 -0.56
CA TYR A 449 0.43 23.21 -0.67
C TYR A 449 1.36 23.13 0.56
N MET A 450 2.65 23.36 0.33
CA MET A 450 3.71 23.45 1.35
C MET A 450 4.67 24.58 1.06
#